data_AF-A0A7S3PCE9-F1
#
_entry.id   AF-A0A7S3PCE9-F1
#
_cell.length_a   1.000
_cell.length_b   1.000
_cell.length_c   1.000
_cell.angle_alpha   90.00
_cell.angle_beta   90.00
_cell.angle_gamma   90.00
#
_symmetry.space_group_name_H-M   'P 1'
#
loop_
_entity.id
_entity.type
_entity.pdbx_description
1 polymer ?
#
loop_
_entity_poly.entity_id
_entity_poly.type
_entity_poly.pdbx_seq_one_letter_code
_entity_poly.pdbx_strand_id
1 'polypeptide(L)'
;NSTMDGFDIPSFQALIYDGAVEYAEALASVLPKEQAPIIAPAGLAFLLVYEDDESKWEKLIASDGIHASVHGSYLVACVIYATVYGHLPEKGHSTRDIEDLFAKSRKLYDDNIEYPTTQEASYYRKIARRAVLFGEMPASFTIDEEARQ
;
A
#
# COMPACT_ATOMS: atom_id res chain seq x y z
N ASN A 1 8.30 8.38 17.32
CA ASN A 1 9.05 8.34 16.05
C ASN A 1 9.22 6.90 15.65
N SER A 2 8.25 6.40 14.89
CA SER A 2 8.26 5.03 14.38
C SER A 2 9.17 4.98 13.16
N THR A 3 10.11 4.03 13.14
CA THR A 3 11.09 3.86 12.08
C THR A 3 10.86 2.54 11.36
N MET A 4 11.07 2.51 10.04
CA MET A 4 11.06 1.30 9.21
C MET A 4 12.45 1.17 8.57
N ASP A 5 13.14 0.06 8.86
CA ASP A 5 14.52 -0.21 8.40
C ASP A 5 15.53 0.92 8.70
N GLY A 6 15.39 1.58 9.86
CA GLY A 6 16.28 2.66 10.30
C GLY A 6 15.95 4.06 9.74
N PHE A 7 14.98 4.17 8.82
CA PHE A 7 14.45 5.44 8.31
C PHE A 7 13.15 5.80 9.05
N ASP A 8 12.79 7.07 9.12
CA ASP A 8 11.41 7.42 9.47
C ASP A 8 10.45 6.93 8.36
N ILE A 9 9.23 6.53 8.75
CA ILE A 9 8.28 5.91 7.83
C ILE A 9 7.98 6.78 6.59
N PRO A 10 7.72 8.09 6.72
CA PRO A 10 7.54 8.96 5.56
C PRO A 10 8.73 8.96 4.60
N SER A 11 9.95 9.15 5.09
CA SER A 11 11.15 9.14 4.25
C SER A 11 11.37 7.79 3.57
N PHE A 12 11.17 6.67 4.27
CA PHE A 12 11.27 5.34 3.70
C PHE A 12 10.31 5.15 2.52
N GLN A 13 9.05 5.54 2.70
CA GLN A 13 8.03 5.44 1.66
C GLN A 13 8.30 6.41 0.49
N ALA A 14 8.82 7.60 0.77
CA ALA A 14 9.21 8.57 -0.25
C ALA A 14 10.33 8.03 -1.15
N LEU A 15 11.38 7.46 -0.57
CA LEU A 15 12.50 6.87 -1.32
C LEU A 15 12.06 5.70 -2.21
N ILE A 16 11.18 4.83 -1.71
CA ILE A 16 10.63 3.72 -2.52
C ILE A 16 9.79 4.25 -3.68
N TYR A 17 8.92 5.23 -3.42
CA TYR A 17 8.10 5.84 -4.45
C TYR A 17 8.97 6.48 -5.53
N ASP A 18 10.01 7.21 -5.11
CA ASP A 18 10.91 7.89 -6.01
C ASP A 18 11.68 6.93 -6.92
N GLY A 19 12.26 5.86 -6.34
CA GLY A 19 12.92 4.81 -7.13
C GLY A 19 11.96 4.10 -8.10
N ALA A 20 10.68 3.95 -7.72
CA ALA A 20 9.67 3.40 -8.62
C ALA A 20 9.33 4.35 -9.78
N VAL A 21 9.31 5.67 -9.54
CA VAL A 21 9.15 6.70 -10.58
C VAL A 21 10.34 6.68 -11.54
N GLU A 22 11.57 6.70 -11.03
CA GLU A 22 12.76 6.62 -11.87
C GLU A 22 12.78 5.37 -12.74
N TYR A 23 12.43 4.21 -12.17
CA TYR A 23 12.34 2.97 -12.92
C TYR A 23 11.25 3.01 -13.99
N ALA A 24 10.08 3.59 -13.67
CA ALA A 24 8.99 3.74 -14.61
C ALA A 24 9.35 4.66 -15.78
N GLU A 25 10.03 5.78 -15.51
CA GLU A 25 10.51 6.72 -16.52
C GLU A 25 11.56 6.09 -17.43
N ALA A 26 12.52 5.37 -16.85
CA ALA A 26 13.54 4.65 -17.60
C ALA A 26 12.91 3.64 -18.58
N LEU A 27 11.93 2.86 -18.12
CA LEU A 27 11.20 1.92 -18.98
C LEU A 27 10.34 2.62 -20.03
N ALA A 28 9.64 3.70 -19.67
CA ALA A 28 8.82 4.47 -20.60
C ALA A 28 9.63 5.08 -21.76
N SER A 29 10.93 5.32 -21.56
CA SER A 29 11.82 5.81 -22.62
C SER A 29 12.14 4.78 -23.72
N VAL A 30 11.99 3.48 -23.42
CA VAL A 30 12.38 2.38 -24.33
C VAL A 30 11.22 1.48 -24.75
N LEU A 31 10.07 1.58 -24.09
CA LEU A 31 8.88 0.78 -24.39
C LEU A 31 7.86 1.56 -25.25
N PRO A 32 7.05 0.86 -26.07
CA PRO A 32 5.87 1.46 -26.68
C PRO A 32 4.94 2.07 -25.63
N LYS A 33 4.19 3.10 -26.00
CA LYS A 33 3.28 3.80 -25.09
C LYS A 33 2.25 2.85 -24.45
N GLU A 34 1.79 1.86 -25.19
CA GLU A 34 0.82 0.85 -24.73
C GLU A 34 1.41 -0.12 -23.70
N GLN A 35 2.74 -0.13 -23.55
CA GLN A 35 3.49 -0.92 -22.58
C GLN A 35 4.15 -0.04 -21.51
N ALA A 36 3.82 1.26 -21.47
CA ALA A 36 4.34 2.15 -20.45
C ALA A 36 3.95 1.62 -19.05
N PRO A 37 4.90 1.56 -18.12
CA PRO A 37 4.63 1.06 -16.77
C PRO A 37 3.64 1.98 -16.06
N ILE A 38 2.84 1.37 -15.18
CA ILE A 38 1.89 2.07 -14.31
C ILE A 38 2.32 1.81 -12.87
N ILE A 39 2.41 2.87 -12.07
CA ILE A 39 2.75 2.77 -10.65
C ILE A 39 1.47 2.59 -9.84
N ALA A 40 1.40 1.52 -9.06
CA ALA A 40 0.38 1.33 -8.04
C ALA A 40 0.83 2.02 -6.73
N PRO A 41 0.14 3.05 -6.23
CA PRO A 41 0.62 3.89 -5.13
C PRO A 41 0.41 3.26 -3.75
N ALA A 42 0.97 2.06 -3.51
CA ALA A 42 0.79 1.32 -2.27
C ALA A 42 1.40 2.04 -1.05
N GLY A 43 2.61 2.60 -1.20
CA GLY A 43 3.27 3.37 -0.14
C GLY A 43 2.48 4.61 0.28
N LEU A 44 1.90 5.33 -0.69
CA LEU A 44 1.02 6.47 -0.40
C LEU A 44 -0.24 6.03 0.35
N ALA A 45 -0.86 4.91 -0.05
CA ALA A 45 -2.00 4.36 0.67
C ALA A 45 -1.64 3.99 2.13
N PHE A 46 -0.44 3.47 2.36
CA PHE A 46 0.08 3.17 3.69
C PHE A 46 0.27 4.45 4.53
N LEU A 47 0.85 5.50 3.95
CA LEU A 47 0.99 6.81 4.61
C LEU A 47 -0.36 7.47 4.93
N LEU A 48 -1.36 7.32 4.07
CA LEU A 48 -2.72 7.79 4.40
C LEU A 48 -3.30 7.08 5.64
N VAL A 49 -3.00 5.79 5.85
CA VAL A 49 -3.39 5.11 7.10
C VAL A 49 -2.58 5.62 8.28
N TYR A 50 -1.26 5.80 8.10
CA TYR A 50 -0.36 6.35 9.11
C TYR A 50 -0.83 7.72 9.64
N GLU A 51 -1.32 8.59 8.76
CA GLU A 51 -1.84 9.91 9.11
C GLU A 51 -3.25 9.86 9.73
N ASP A 52 -4.11 8.96 9.23
CA ASP A 52 -5.49 8.87 9.66
C ASP A 52 -5.64 8.20 11.05
N ASP A 53 -4.93 7.10 11.30
CA ASP A 53 -5.17 6.22 12.44
C ASP A 53 -3.96 5.31 12.76
N GLU A 54 -3.18 5.70 13.77
CA GLU A 54 -2.00 4.96 14.24
C GLU A 54 -2.32 3.51 14.62
N SER A 55 -3.48 3.22 15.20
CA SER A 55 -3.85 1.85 15.59
C SER A 55 -4.09 0.94 14.38
N LYS A 56 -4.58 1.51 13.27
CA LYS A 56 -4.75 0.75 12.02
C LYS A 56 -3.44 0.63 11.27
N TRP A 57 -2.57 1.62 11.40
CA TRP A 57 -1.21 1.57 10.86
C TRP A 57 -0.42 0.40 11.45
N GLU A 58 -0.42 0.25 12.77
CA GLU A 58 0.27 -0.86 13.45
C GLU A 58 -0.19 -2.22 12.93
N LYS A 59 -1.47 -2.36 12.59
CA LYS A 59 -1.99 -3.61 12.01
C LYS A 59 -1.51 -3.86 10.59
N LEU A 60 -1.08 -2.87 9.82
CA LEU A 60 -0.66 -3.07 8.42
C LEU A 60 0.68 -3.80 8.30
N ILE A 61 1.50 -3.74 9.34
CA ILE A 61 2.87 -4.24 9.33
C ILE A 61 2.93 -5.55 10.12
N ALA A 62 3.64 -6.53 9.59
CA ALA A 62 3.90 -7.80 10.24
C ALA A 62 4.80 -7.60 11.48
N SER A 63 4.90 -8.65 12.29
CA SER A 63 5.74 -8.65 13.50
C SER A 63 7.23 -8.34 13.30
N ASP A 64 7.74 -8.41 12.07
CA ASP A 64 9.12 -8.02 11.76
C ASP A 64 9.33 -6.52 11.47
N GLY A 65 8.25 -5.74 11.48
CA GLY A 65 8.30 -4.29 11.33
C GLY A 65 8.56 -3.80 9.90
N ILE A 66 8.61 -4.69 8.91
CA ILE A 66 8.92 -4.32 7.51
C ILE A 66 7.91 -4.91 6.53
N HIS A 67 7.54 -6.19 6.67
CA HIS A 67 6.63 -6.82 5.73
C HIS A 67 5.17 -6.42 5.99
N ALA A 68 4.35 -6.46 4.94
CA ALA A 68 2.91 -6.27 5.09
C ALA A 68 2.28 -7.48 5.80
N SER A 69 1.45 -7.21 6.80
CA SER A 69 0.57 -8.21 7.42
C SER A 69 -0.57 -8.61 6.47
N VAL A 70 -1.54 -9.40 6.93
CA VAL A 70 -2.78 -9.65 6.17
C VAL A 70 -3.56 -8.36 5.92
N HIS A 71 -3.59 -7.43 6.89
CA HIS A 71 -4.23 -6.14 6.72
C HIS A 71 -3.51 -5.30 5.66
N GLY A 72 -2.18 -5.22 5.74
CA GLY A 72 -1.36 -4.55 4.73
C GLY A 72 -1.54 -5.15 3.34
N SER A 73 -1.51 -6.48 3.25
CA SER A 73 -1.68 -7.21 1.99
C SER A 73 -3.07 -6.99 1.39
N TYR A 74 -4.13 -6.90 2.20
CA TYR A 74 -5.46 -6.59 1.73
C TYR A 74 -5.55 -5.17 1.15
N LEU A 75 -4.93 -4.19 1.81
CA LEU A 75 -4.85 -2.81 1.30
C LEU A 75 -4.08 -2.77 -0.02
N VAL A 76 -2.93 -3.43 -0.11
CA VAL A 76 -2.14 -3.56 -1.36
C VAL A 76 -2.99 -4.17 -2.48
N ALA A 77 -3.73 -5.25 -2.20
CA ALA A 77 -4.62 -5.87 -3.19
C ALA A 77 -5.69 -4.89 -3.70
N CYS A 78 -6.28 -4.07 -2.81
CA CYS A 78 -7.22 -3.03 -3.20
C CYS A 78 -6.57 -1.96 -4.09
N VAL A 79 -5.35 -1.52 -3.75
CA VAL A 79 -4.58 -0.54 -4.53
C VAL A 79 -4.26 -1.07 -5.92
N ILE A 80 -3.74 -2.30 -6.02
CA ILE A 80 -3.43 -2.94 -7.30
C ILE A 80 -4.69 -3.08 -8.15
N TYR A 81 -5.78 -3.57 -7.56
CA TYR A 81 -7.04 -3.74 -8.29
C TYR A 81 -7.54 -2.40 -8.84
N ALA A 82 -7.59 -1.35 -8.00
CA ALA A 82 -8.01 -0.02 -8.42
C ALA A 82 -7.11 0.57 -9.50
N THR A 83 -5.80 0.30 -9.44
CA THR A 83 -4.82 0.77 -10.43
C THR A 83 -5.05 0.11 -11.79
N VAL A 84 -5.32 -1.20 -11.80
CA VAL A 84 -5.54 -1.98 -13.04
C VAL A 84 -6.90 -1.69 -13.67
N TYR A 85 -7.96 -1.62 -12.86
CA TYR A 85 -9.34 -1.56 -13.36
C TYR A 85 -9.96 -0.15 -13.33
N GLY A 86 -9.33 0.82 -12.67
CA GLY A 86 -9.88 2.18 -12.51
C GLY A 86 -11.09 2.25 -11.57
N HIS A 87 -11.39 1.18 -10.84
CA HIS A 87 -12.44 1.12 -9.82
C HIS A 87 -12.13 0.03 -8.79
N LEU A 88 -12.84 0.04 -7.66
CA LEU A 88 -12.84 -1.09 -6.71
C LEU A 88 -14.01 -2.05 -7.02
N PRO A 89 -13.97 -3.32 -6.58
CA PRO A 89 -15.11 -4.21 -6.72
C PRO A 89 -16.35 -3.59 -6.04
N GLU A 90 -17.53 -3.61 -6.68
CA GLU A 90 -18.72 -2.93 -6.13
C GLU A 90 -19.08 -3.43 -4.72
N LYS A 91 -19.03 -4.75 -4.54
CA LYS A 91 -19.32 -5.39 -3.27
C LYS A 91 -18.09 -5.34 -2.37
N GLY A 92 -18.32 -4.97 -1.10
CA GLY A 92 -17.34 -5.16 -0.03
C GLY A 92 -17.03 -6.63 0.19
N HIS A 93 -15.94 -6.90 0.88
CA HIS A 93 -15.60 -8.25 1.34
C HIS A 93 -15.94 -8.35 2.82
N SER A 94 -16.63 -9.42 3.20
CA SER A 94 -16.81 -9.78 4.61
C SER A 94 -15.50 -10.30 5.19
N THR A 95 -15.40 -10.36 6.52
CA THR A 95 -14.25 -10.96 7.21
C THR A 95 -13.96 -12.38 6.70
N ARG A 96 -15.03 -13.18 6.53
CA ARG A 96 -14.92 -14.56 6.03
C ARG A 96 -14.38 -14.65 4.60
N ASP A 97 -14.80 -13.74 3.73
CA ASP A 97 -14.28 -13.70 2.35
C ASP A 97 -12.77 -13.45 2.34
N ILE A 98 -12.28 -12.63 3.27
CA ILE A 98 -10.88 -12.27 3.41
C ILE A 98 -10.09 -13.44 4.03
N GLU A 99 -10.63 -14.06 5.07
CA GLU A 99 -10.09 -15.30 5.65
C GLU A 99 -9.94 -16.38 4.59
N ASP A 100 -10.99 -16.67 3.83
CA ASP A 100 -11.00 -17.70 2.79
C ASP A 100 -9.97 -17.41 1.67
N LEU A 101 -9.75 -16.13 1.35
CA LEU A 101 -8.75 -15.69 0.37
C LEU A 101 -7.33 -15.96 0.89
N PHE A 102 -7.04 -15.56 2.13
CA PHE A 102 -5.71 -15.58 2.70
C PHE A 102 -5.32 -16.93 3.30
N ALA A 103 -6.28 -17.75 3.74
CA ALA A 103 -6.04 -19.13 4.20
C ALA A 103 -5.40 -20.02 3.13
N LYS A 104 -5.56 -19.67 1.84
CA LYS A 104 -4.98 -20.38 0.70
C LYS A 104 -3.70 -19.73 0.16
N SER A 105 -3.31 -18.58 0.72
CA SER A 105 -2.12 -17.86 0.29
C SER A 105 -0.86 -18.58 0.78
N ARG A 106 0.13 -18.73 -0.10
CA ARG A 106 1.41 -19.34 0.27
C ARG A 106 2.26 -18.25 0.90
N LYS A 107 2.53 -18.36 2.21
CA LYS A 107 3.42 -17.49 3.00
C LYS A 107 2.82 -16.15 3.39
N LEU A 108 1.94 -16.16 4.37
CA LEU A 108 1.74 -14.98 5.21
C LEU A 108 2.91 -14.88 6.17
N TYR A 109 3.41 -13.66 6.33
CA TYR A 109 4.55 -13.35 7.18
C TYR A 109 4.04 -13.00 8.58
N ASP A 110 3.45 -13.96 9.28
CA ASP A 110 3.22 -13.92 10.73
C ASP A 110 2.75 -15.29 11.25
N ASP A 111 3.13 -15.63 12.48
CA ASP A 111 2.60 -16.82 13.17
C ASP A 111 1.21 -16.53 13.77
N ASN A 112 0.90 -15.25 14.05
CA ASN A 112 -0.38 -14.82 14.60
C ASN A 112 -1.17 -14.01 13.55
N ILE A 113 -1.88 -14.73 12.68
CA ILE A 113 -2.66 -14.10 11.62
C ILE A 113 -3.97 -13.50 12.16
N GLU A 114 -4.04 -12.18 12.21
CA GLU A 114 -5.30 -11.42 12.34
C GLU A 114 -5.84 -11.04 10.95
N TYR A 115 -7.14 -11.23 10.75
CA TYR A 115 -7.80 -10.88 9.50
C TYR A 115 -8.61 -9.58 9.64
N PRO A 116 -8.63 -8.71 8.63
CA PRO A 116 -9.47 -7.53 8.62
C PRO A 116 -10.93 -7.85 8.88
N THR A 117 -11.51 -7.17 9.86
CA THR A 117 -12.96 -7.12 10.00
C THR A 117 -13.60 -6.49 8.78
N THR A 118 -14.90 -6.72 8.56
CA THR A 118 -15.67 -6.09 7.48
C THR A 118 -15.58 -4.55 7.51
N GLN A 119 -15.48 -3.96 8.71
CA GLN A 119 -15.33 -2.52 8.89
C GLN A 119 -13.93 -2.03 8.51
N GLU A 120 -12.88 -2.75 8.93
CA GLU A 120 -11.50 -2.44 8.55
C GLU A 120 -11.28 -2.62 7.04
N ALA A 121 -11.82 -3.70 6.46
CA ALA A 121 -11.81 -3.91 5.01
C ALA A 121 -12.48 -2.76 4.25
N SER A 122 -13.61 -2.26 4.76
CA SER A 122 -14.29 -1.08 4.21
C SER A 122 -13.45 0.19 4.34
N TYR A 123 -12.72 0.34 5.45
CA TYR A 123 -11.77 1.43 5.65
C TYR A 123 -10.61 1.36 4.65
N TYR A 124 -9.95 0.21 4.49
CA TYR A 124 -8.85 0.03 3.54
C TYR A 124 -9.28 0.28 2.10
N ARG A 125 -10.50 -0.12 1.72
CA ARG A 125 -11.09 0.23 0.42
C ARG A 125 -11.26 1.74 0.23
N LYS A 126 -11.65 2.48 1.27
CA LYS A 126 -11.72 3.96 1.21
C LYS A 126 -10.34 4.57 1.02
N ILE A 127 -9.33 4.05 1.71
CA ILE A 127 -7.94 4.49 1.58
C ILE A 127 -7.42 4.22 0.16
N ALA A 128 -7.60 3.01 -0.36
CA ALA A 128 -7.22 2.68 -1.74
C ALA A 128 -7.91 3.60 -2.76
N ARG A 129 -9.19 3.95 -2.53
CA ARG A 129 -9.91 4.91 -3.38
C ARG A 129 -9.29 6.31 -3.34
N ARG A 130 -8.91 6.80 -2.15
CA ARG A 130 -8.25 8.10 -1.96
C ARG A 130 -6.91 8.13 -2.71
N ALA A 131 -6.05 7.15 -2.45
CA ALA A 131 -4.72 7.09 -3.06
C ALA A 131 -4.77 6.92 -4.60
N VAL A 132 -5.61 6.01 -5.10
CA VAL A 132 -5.58 5.62 -6.53
C VAL A 132 -6.54 6.43 -7.38
N LEU A 133 -7.81 6.50 -7.00
CA LEU A 133 -8.85 7.10 -7.86
C LEU A 133 -8.92 8.62 -7.71
N PHE A 134 -8.57 9.15 -6.53
CA PHE A 134 -8.53 10.59 -6.29
C PHE A 134 -7.12 11.18 -6.33
N GLY A 135 -6.09 10.33 -6.39
CA GLY A 135 -4.69 10.79 -6.41
C GLY A 135 -4.31 11.58 -5.16
N GLU A 136 -4.90 11.24 -4.01
CA GLU A 136 -4.65 11.95 -2.76
C GLU A 136 -3.22 11.70 -2.28
N MET A 137 -2.47 12.79 -2.08
CA MET A 137 -1.11 12.75 -1.57
C MET A 137 -1.12 12.92 -0.03
N PRO A 138 -0.47 12.01 0.72
CA PRO A 138 -0.30 12.15 2.16
C PRO A 138 0.45 13.44 2.51
N ALA A 139 0.08 14.12 3.59
CA ALA A 139 0.73 15.36 4.01
C ALA A 139 2.19 15.15 4.49
N SER A 140 2.48 13.96 5.00
CA SER A 140 3.81 13.51 5.43
C SER A 140 4.70 13.11 4.25
N PHE A 141 4.15 12.96 3.04
CA PHE A 141 4.95 12.59 1.88
C PHE A 141 5.84 13.77 1.46
N THR A 142 7.13 13.66 1.77
CA THR A 142 8.15 14.62 1.35
C THR A 142 9.26 13.89 0.60
N ILE A 143 9.50 14.28 -0.65
CA ILE A 143 10.69 13.85 -1.39
C ILE A 143 11.83 14.75 -0.92
N ASP A 144 12.73 14.20 -0.12
CA ASP A 144 13.95 14.90 0.26
C ASP A 144 14.97 14.80 -0.88
N GLU A 145 15.24 15.92 -1.54
CA GLU A 145 16.24 15.99 -2.61
C GLU A 145 17.67 15.76 -2.10
N GLU A 146 17.94 15.98 -0.80
CA GLU A 146 19.26 15.72 -0.21
C GLU A 146 19.51 14.22 -0.01
N ALA A 147 18.46 13.41 0.18
CA ALA A 147 18.56 11.96 0.33
C ALA A 147 18.93 11.23 -0.99
N ARG A 148 18.94 11.94 -2.13
CA ARG A 148 19.37 11.43 -3.44
C ARG A 148 20.89 11.52 -3.68
N GLN A 149 21.67 12.14 -2.78
CA GLN A 149 23.13 12.33 -2.92
C GLN A 149 23.93 11.30 -2.13
#